data_AF-A0A520HVH5-F1
#
_entry.id   AF-A0A520HVH5-F1
#
_cell.length_a   1.000
_cell.length_b   1.000
_cell.length_c   1.000
_cell.angle_alpha   90.00
_cell.angle_beta   90.00
_cell.angle_gamma   90.00
#
_symmetry.space_group_name_H-M   'P 1'
#
loop_
_entity.id
_entity.type
_entity.pdbx_description
1 polymer ?
#
loop_
_entity_poly.entity_id
_entity_poly.type
_entity_poly.pdbx_seq_one_letter_code
_entity_poly.pdbx_strand_id
1 'polypeptide(L)'
;RNLGIAFQLVDDAIDYVSDADTMGKDAGDDFREGKMTLPVILAYARGSAEDRAFWKDAVEGRRDSEADLQNAIRLIRSTRAIDDTFARARHYGQRAIDSIGGFPNGEAKDAMIEAVEFAVARAY
;
A
#
# COMPACT_ATOMS: atom_id res chain seq x y z
N ARG A 1 -14.23 10.32 2.34
CA ARG A 1 -12.88 10.36 2.95
C ARG A 1 -12.32 8.97 3.22
N ASN A 2 -12.93 8.14 4.08
CA ASN A 2 -12.33 6.86 4.50
C ASN A 2 -12.15 5.86 3.34
N LEU A 3 -13.09 5.78 2.41
CA LEU A 3 -12.94 5.00 1.17
C LEU A 3 -11.69 5.37 0.38
N GLY A 4 -11.47 6.67 0.13
CA GLY A 4 -10.27 7.13 -0.59
C GLY A 4 -8.96 6.77 0.11
N ILE A 5 -8.93 6.80 1.45
CA ILE A 5 -7.76 6.35 2.21
C ILE A 5 -7.55 4.84 2.05
N ALA A 6 -8.62 4.04 2.17
CA ALA A 6 -8.53 2.60 1.96
C ALA A 6 -8.03 2.26 0.55
N PHE A 7 -8.56 2.95 -0.47
CA PHE A 7 -8.14 2.79 -1.86
C PHE A 7 -6.66 3.10 -2.06
N GLN A 8 -6.18 4.25 -1.58
CA GLN A 8 -4.77 4.63 -1.74
C GLN A 8 -3.83 3.65 -1.03
N LEU A 9 -4.19 3.18 0.17
CA LEU A 9 -3.36 2.21 0.89
C LEU A 9 -3.25 0.87 0.15
N VAL A 10 -4.31 0.44 -0.54
CA VAL A 10 -4.25 -0.77 -1.37
C VAL A 10 -3.38 -0.53 -2.61
N ASP A 11 -3.53 0.62 -3.25
CA ASP A 11 -2.75 1.01 -4.44
C ASP A 11 -1.24 1.06 -4.12
N ASP A 12 -0.86 1.78 -3.06
CA ASP A 12 0.51 1.89 -2.55
C ASP A 12 1.11 0.51 -2.22
N ALA A 13 0.30 -0.44 -1.73
CA ALA A 13 0.78 -1.77 -1.40
C ALA A 13 0.97 -2.65 -2.64
N ILE A 14 0.05 -2.58 -3.62
CA ILE A 14 0.11 -3.34 -4.87
C ILE A 14 1.37 -2.99 -5.67
N ASP A 15 1.83 -1.75 -5.62
CA ASP A 15 3.08 -1.31 -6.27
C ASP A 15 4.31 -2.15 -5.85
N TYR A 16 4.26 -2.79 -4.66
CA TYR A 16 5.34 -3.61 -4.09
C TYR A 16 4.99 -5.10 -3.91
N VAL A 17 3.77 -5.54 -4.23
CA VAL A 17 3.35 -6.94 -4.04
C VAL A 17 3.78 -7.83 -5.21
N SER A 18 3.88 -7.29 -6.42
CA SER A 18 4.18 -8.05 -7.65
C SER A 18 5.44 -8.89 -7.51
N ASP A 19 5.36 -10.17 -7.90
CA ASP A 19 6.57 -11.00 -8.01
C ASP A 19 7.48 -10.45 -9.10
N ALA A 20 8.79 -10.50 -8.83
CA ALA A 20 9.84 -9.98 -9.72
C ALA A 20 9.70 -10.47 -11.18
N ASP A 21 9.15 -11.67 -11.39
CA ASP A 21 8.93 -12.27 -12.71
C ASP A 21 7.63 -11.82 -13.40
N THR A 22 6.70 -11.21 -12.65
CA THR A 22 5.39 -10.73 -13.14
C THR A 22 5.24 -9.21 -13.08
N MET A 23 6.27 -8.48 -12.64
CA MET A 23 6.25 -7.03 -12.70
C MET A 23 6.10 -6.57 -14.15
N GLY A 24 4.95 -5.96 -14.44
CA GLY A 24 4.77 -5.15 -15.65
C GLY A 24 5.69 -3.92 -15.62
N LYS A 25 5.74 -3.19 -16.73
CA LYS A 25 6.55 -1.97 -16.84
C LYS A 25 6.19 -0.86 -15.85
N ASP A 26 5.00 -0.92 -15.24
CA ASP A 26 4.42 0.14 -14.42
C ASP A 26 4.44 -0.17 -12.90
N ALA A 27 5.12 -1.25 -12.47
CA ALA A 27 5.26 -1.60 -11.06
C ALA A 27 6.58 -1.06 -10.46
N GLY A 28 6.52 -0.55 -9.23
CA GLY A 28 7.65 0.07 -8.54
C GLY A 28 7.85 1.54 -8.91
N ASP A 29 6.82 2.18 -9.47
CA ASP A 29 6.88 3.60 -9.81
C ASP A 29 6.97 4.46 -8.55
N ASP A 30 6.31 4.07 -7.46
CA ASP A 30 6.43 4.80 -6.20
C ASP A 30 7.86 4.75 -5.65
N PHE A 31 8.55 3.63 -5.86
CA PHE A 31 9.96 3.49 -5.49
C PHE A 31 10.85 4.42 -6.33
N ARG A 32 10.68 4.41 -7.66
CA ARG A 32 11.50 5.21 -8.59
C ARG A 32 11.25 6.72 -8.43
N GLU A 33 10.05 7.10 -8.04
CA GLU A 33 9.71 8.50 -7.71
C GLU A 33 10.13 8.91 -6.28
N GLY A 34 10.67 7.99 -5.48
CA GLY A 34 11.11 8.26 -4.10
C GLY A 34 9.97 8.55 -3.13
N LYS A 35 8.76 8.04 -3.39
CA LYS A 35 7.58 8.30 -2.55
C LYS A 35 7.67 7.57 -1.21
N MET A 36 7.34 8.30 -0.15
CA MET A 36 7.24 7.78 1.22
C MET A 36 5.84 7.23 1.50
N THR A 37 5.45 6.16 0.82
CA THR A 37 4.17 5.47 1.05
C THR A 37 4.17 4.69 2.37
N LEU A 38 3.00 4.20 2.82
CA LEU A 38 2.92 3.47 4.10
C LEU A 38 3.80 2.21 4.14
N PRO A 39 3.87 1.36 3.09
CA PRO A 39 4.80 0.22 3.06
C PRO A 39 6.25 0.64 3.32
N VAL A 40 6.71 1.73 2.69
CA VAL A 40 8.08 2.26 2.87
C VAL A 40 8.29 2.77 4.29
N ILE A 41 7.34 3.54 4.84
CA ILE A 41 7.42 4.06 6.21
C ILE A 41 7.55 2.92 7.22
N LEU A 42 6.75 1.86 7.07
CA LEU A 42 6.79 0.70 7.96
C LEU A 42 8.09 -0.09 7.82
N ALA A 43 8.57 -0.31 6.59
CA ALA A 43 9.82 -0.99 6.33
C ALA A 43 11.02 -0.23 6.91
N TYR A 44 11.06 1.10 6.73
CA TYR A 44 12.07 1.98 7.32
C TYR A 44 12.06 1.92 8.85
N ALA A 45 10.88 2.05 9.46
CA ALA A 45 10.75 2.08 10.92
C ALA A 45 11.16 0.76 11.59
N ARG A 46 11.00 -0.37 10.89
CA ARG A 46 11.28 -1.72 11.39
C ARG A 46 12.67 -2.25 11.00
N GLY A 47 13.30 -1.62 10.01
CA GLY A 47 14.58 -2.05 9.46
C GLY A 47 15.76 -1.84 10.40
N SER A 48 16.89 -2.45 10.03
CA SER A 48 18.20 -2.21 10.63
C SER A 48 18.73 -0.80 10.30
N ALA A 49 19.89 -0.44 10.83
CA ALA A 49 20.55 0.82 10.45
C ALA A 49 20.94 0.84 8.96
N GLU A 50 21.30 -0.31 8.40
CA GLU A 50 21.62 -0.47 6.97
C GLU A 50 20.37 -0.31 6.11
N ASP A 51 19.26 -0.95 6.48
CA ASP A 51 17.99 -0.82 5.75
C ASP A 51 17.49 0.64 5.76
N ARG A 52 17.63 1.32 6.89
CA ARG A 52 17.29 2.75 7.00
C ARG A 52 18.17 3.62 6.10
N ALA A 53 19.45 3.30 5.97
CA ALA A 53 20.35 4.02 5.06
C ALA A 53 19.95 3.79 3.60
N PHE A 54 19.62 2.55 3.23
CA PHE A 54 19.09 2.20 1.90
C PHE A 54 17.85 3.01 1.54
N TRP A 55 16.84 3.03 2.43
CA TRP A 55 15.60 3.78 2.19
C TRP A 55 15.83 5.29 2.09
N LYS A 56 16.75 5.84 2.89
CA LYS A 56 17.12 7.25 2.78
C LYS A 56 17.73 7.57 1.42
N ASP A 57 18.64 6.72 0.93
CA ASP A 57 19.23 6.89 -0.41
C ASP A 57 18.17 6.77 -1.52
N ALA A 58 17.24 5.83 -1.40
CA ALA A 58 16.16 5.64 -2.39
C ALA A 58 15.24 6.87 -2.46
N VAL A 59 14.78 7.37 -1.32
CA VAL A 59 13.89 8.55 -1.24
C VAL A 59 14.58 9.82 -1.73
N GLU A 60 15.90 9.92 -1.54
CA GLU A 60 16.71 11.04 -2.04
C GLU A 60 17.11 10.86 -3.52
N GLY A 61 16.58 9.85 -4.21
CA GLY A 61 16.82 9.59 -5.64
C GLY A 61 18.23 9.09 -5.97
N ARG A 62 18.98 8.59 -4.97
CA ARG A 62 20.32 8.03 -5.16
C ARG A 62 20.31 6.52 -5.44
N ARG A 63 19.14 5.89 -5.32
CA ARG A 63 18.90 4.46 -5.58
C ARG A 63 17.56 4.28 -6.28
N ASP A 64 17.59 4.03 -7.57
CA ASP A 64 16.42 3.88 -8.44
C ASP A 64 16.58 2.72 -9.44
N SER A 65 17.66 1.94 -9.32
CA SER A 65 17.95 0.84 -10.24
C SER A 65 17.01 -0.34 -10.01
N GLU A 66 16.91 -1.23 -10.99
CA GLU A 66 16.13 -2.47 -10.86
C GLU A 66 16.63 -3.33 -9.69
N ALA A 67 17.95 -3.38 -9.47
CA ALA A 67 18.52 -4.09 -8.32
C ALA A 67 18.12 -3.46 -6.98
N ASP A 68 18.01 -2.13 -6.93
CA ASP A 68 17.52 -1.42 -5.74
C ASP A 68 16.03 -1.70 -5.51
N LEU A 69 15.20 -1.72 -6.56
CA LEU A 69 13.79 -2.09 -6.46
C LEU A 69 13.62 -3.52 -5.90
N GLN A 70 14.38 -4.49 -6.41
CA GLN A 70 14.36 -5.86 -5.88
C GLN A 70 14.78 -5.93 -4.40
N ASN A 71 15.73 -5.07 -3.98
CA ASN A 71 16.07 -4.94 -2.56
C ASN A 71 14.92 -4.31 -1.74
N ALA A 72 14.30 -3.25 -2.24
CA ALA A 72 13.17 -2.57 -1.62
C ALA A 72 12.00 -3.52 -1.36
N ILE A 73 11.61 -4.30 -2.37
CA ILE A 73 10.55 -5.33 -2.26
C ILE A 73 10.89 -6.35 -1.18
N ARG A 74 12.14 -6.85 -1.16
CA ARG A 74 12.60 -7.80 -0.14
C ARG A 74 12.53 -7.21 1.28
N LEU A 75 12.91 -5.95 1.46
CA LEU A 75 12.84 -5.26 2.76
C LEU A 75 11.39 -5.02 3.20
N ILE A 76 10.51 -4.64 2.28
CA ILE A 76 9.08 -4.48 2.56
C ILE A 76 8.44 -5.82 2.96
N ARG A 77 8.76 -6.90 2.24
CA ARG A 77 8.27 -8.25 2.55
C ARG A 77 8.79 -8.74 3.91
N SER A 78 10.09 -8.59 4.20
CA SER A 78 10.70 -9.07 5.44
C SER A 78 10.18 -8.37 6.70
N THR A 79 9.70 -7.14 6.57
CA THR A 79 9.17 -6.33 7.68
C THR A 79 7.65 -6.44 7.87
N ARG A 80 6.97 -7.29 7.07
CA ARG A 80 5.51 -7.43 7.02
C ARG A 80 4.78 -6.11 6.77
N ALA A 81 5.42 -5.19 6.07
CA ALA A 81 4.87 -3.86 5.82
C ALA A 81 3.64 -3.90 4.90
N ILE A 82 3.60 -4.84 3.95
CA ILE A 82 2.43 -5.09 3.07
C ILE A 82 1.21 -5.53 3.89
N ASP A 83 1.36 -6.59 4.69
CA ASP A 83 0.28 -7.15 5.51
C ASP A 83 -0.41 -6.06 6.36
N ASP A 84 0.40 -5.21 7.00
CA ASP A 84 -0.09 -4.14 7.86
C ASP A 84 -0.69 -2.96 7.08
N THR A 85 -0.20 -2.70 5.86
CA THR A 85 -0.81 -1.71 4.98
C THR A 85 -2.20 -2.16 4.54
N PHE A 86 -2.36 -3.43 4.16
CA PHE A 86 -3.67 -4.00 3.87
C PHE A 86 -4.58 -4.05 5.10
N ALA A 87 -4.04 -4.37 6.29
CA ALA A 87 -4.81 -4.29 7.53
C ALA A 87 -5.31 -2.86 7.81
N ARG A 88 -4.49 -1.85 7.52
CA ARG A 88 -4.88 -0.46 7.63
C ARG A 88 -5.94 -0.08 6.60
N ALA A 89 -5.83 -0.57 5.37
CA ALA A 89 -6.85 -0.37 4.33
C ALA A 89 -8.20 -0.95 4.76
N ARG A 90 -8.24 -2.20 5.27
CA ARG A 90 -9.45 -2.82 5.84
C ARG A 90 -10.06 -1.99 6.95
N HIS A 91 -9.23 -1.47 7.86
CA HIS A 91 -9.69 -0.60 8.94
C HIS A 91 -10.38 0.67 8.42
N TYR A 92 -9.82 1.33 7.41
CA TYR A 92 -10.45 2.51 6.81
C TYR A 92 -11.69 2.13 5.98
N GLY A 93 -11.69 0.98 5.32
CA GLY A 93 -12.87 0.44 4.64
C GLY A 93 -14.04 0.28 5.60
N GLN A 94 -13.82 -0.39 6.74
CA GLN A 94 -14.86 -0.55 7.76
C GLN A 94 -15.37 0.81 8.25
N ARG A 95 -14.47 1.76 8.52
CA ARG A 95 -14.86 3.13 8.90
C ARG A 95 -15.64 3.89 7.82
N ALA A 96 -15.51 3.52 6.54
CA ALA A 96 -16.32 4.07 5.48
C ALA A 96 -17.75 3.51 5.54
N ILE A 97 -17.88 2.19 5.70
CA ILE A 97 -19.17 1.50 5.86
C ILE A 97 -19.92 2.01 7.11
N ASP A 98 -19.24 2.09 8.25
CA ASP A 98 -19.83 2.57 9.50
C ASP A 98 -20.36 4.01 9.37
N SER A 99 -19.68 4.85 8.58
CA SER A 99 -20.07 6.25 8.39
C SER A 99 -21.40 6.43 7.65
N ILE A 100 -21.85 5.42 6.90
CA ILE A 100 -23.15 5.41 6.22
C ILE A 100 -24.19 4.55 6.94
N GLY A 101 -23.86 4.02 8.13
CA GLY A 101 -24.75 3.14 8.89
C GLY A 101 -26.11 3.77 9.22
N GLY A 102 -26.16 5.09 9.43
CA GLY A 102 -27.37 5.84 9.76
C GLY A 102 -28.32 6.10 8.59
N PHE A 103 -27.94 5.80 7.34
CA PHE A 103 -28.84 5.92 6.19
C PHE A 103 -29.79 4.72 6.10
N PRO A 104 -31.01 4.91 5.57
CA PRO A 104 -31.94 3.81 5.28
C PRO A 104 -31.30 2.74 4.40
N ASN A 105 -31.71 1.49 4.60
CA ASN A 105 -31.29 0.40 3.72
C ASN A 105 -31.94 0.56 2.34
N GLY A 106 -31.22 0.15 1.29
CA GLY A 106 -31.66 0.24 -0.09
C GLY A 106 -30.47 0.23 -1.05
N GLU A 107 -30.76 0.14 -2.34
CA GLU A 107 -29.76 -0.10 -3.41
C GLU A 107 -28.58 0.87 -3.36
N ALA A 108 -28.81 2.15 -3.05
CA ALA A 108 -27.74 3.14 -2.95
C ALA A 108 -26.78 2.88 -1.78
N LYS A 109 -27.28 2.41 -0.63
CA LYS A 109 -26.45 2.05 0.52
C LYS A 109 -25.64 0.79 0.20
N ASP A 110 -26.27 -0.20 -0.42
CA ASP A 110 -25.65 -1.46 -0.78
C ASP A 110 -24.52 -1.23 -1.80
N ALA A 111 -24.77 -0.45 -2.86
CA ALA A 111 -23.75 -0.09 -3.84
C ALA A 111 -22.54 0.64 -3.23
N MET A 112 -22.75 1.47 -2.21
CA MET A 112 -21.66 2.14 -1.50
C MET A 112 -20.85 1.17 -0.63
N ILE A 113 -21.49 0.17 -0.02
CA ILE A 113 -20.80 -0.88 0.72
C ILE A 113 -19.97 -1.73 -0.24
N GLU A 114 -20.55 -2.17 -1.35
CA GLU A 114 -19.87 -2.94 -2.39
C GLU A 114 -18.66 -2.19 -2.95
N ALA A 115 -18.77 -0.89 -3.19
CA ALA A 115 -17.65 -0.07 -3.66
C ALA A 115 -16.48 -0.04 -2.65
N VAL A 116 -16.79 -0.03 -1.34
CA VAL A 116 -15.77 -0.09 -0.29
C VAL A 116 -15.13 -1.47 -0.22
N GLU A 117 -15.93 -2.51 -0.25
CA GLU A 117 -15.45 -3.90 -0.22
C GLU A 117 -14.58 -4.20 -1.43
N PHE A 118 -14.99 -3.76 -2.62
CA PHE A 118 -14.20 -3.88 -3.85
C PHE A 118 -12.84 -3.19 -3.73
N ALA A 119 -12.81 -1.95 -3.23
CA ALA A 119 -11.56 -1.21 -3.07
C ALA A 119 -10.56 -1.94 -2.17
N VAL A 120 -11.05 -2.61 -1.13
CA VAL A 120 -10.23 -3.37 -0.16
C VAL A 120 -9.88 -4.77 -0.67
N ALA A 121 -10.77 -5.42 -1.43
CA ALA A 121 -10.58 -6.78 -1.94
C ALA A 121 -9.46 -6.88 -2.99
N ARG A 122 -9.15 -5.80 -3.71
CA ARG A 122 -8.00 -5.69 -4.62
C ARG A 122 -6.65 -6.06 -3.98
N ALA A 123 -6.57 -6.09 -2.65
CA ALA A 123 -5.40 -6.52 -1.90
C ALA A 123 -5.10 -8.03 -1.99
N TYR A 124 -5.99 -8.83 -2.60
CA TYR A 124 -5.96 -10.30 -2.59
C TYR A 124 -6.13 -10.90 -3.99
#